data_AF-A0A950G6J7-F1
#
_entry.id   AF-A0A950G6J7-F1
#
_cell.length_a   1.000
_cell.length_b   1.000
_cell.length_c   1.000
_cell.angle_alpha   90.00
_cell.angle_beta   90.00
_cell.angle_gamma   90.00
#
_symmetry.space_group_name_H-M   'P 1'
#
loop_
_entity.id
_entity.type
_entity.pdbx_description
1 polymer ?
#
loop_
_entity_poly.entity_id
_entity_poly.type
_entity_poly.pdbx_seq_one_letter_code
_entity_poly.pdbx_strand_id
1 'polypeptide(L)'
;MQDLSVALSEDGVLPGEGYLGETPVLRAHVGTQPDLFLRWNRIPLSAKALDVVVHLHGFSQQGGEMPLAEKVERSGLDLSGRVRPTLALLPRGNWIRHYYYDFPALLSGGIDQLVEYGVSQFSRALASDAFAVDRFILAAHSGGGMPAVDIVAAASRPPEELYVFDGLYGRDPASGDSMRGLEVIDSWLGDRLRREPERKGALRVIYIEQQTGPFSRKVGELIARRLASAGPARAESLARRYRVEISGVQHSQIARRCMPELLTASDAEFNWLATRAPCR
;
A
#
# COMPACT_ATOMS: atom_id res chain seq x y z
N MET A 1 15.92 6.12 -21.26
CA MET A 1 14.58 5.66 -20.83
C MET A 1 14.49 4.18 -21.16
N GLN A 2 14.38 3.29 -20.16
CA GLN A 2 13.97 1.91 -20.45
C GLN A 2 12.46 1.96 -20.68
N ASP A 3 12.03 1.57 -21.87
CA ASP A 3 10.61 1.47 -22.20
C ASP A 3 10.03 0.22 -21.53
N LEU A 4 8.84 0.34 -20.93
CA LEU A 4 8.12 -0.80 -20.38
C LEU A 4 7.77 -1.75 -21.54
N SER A 5 8.13 -3.02 -21.40
CA SER A 5 7.72 -4.06 -22.33
C SER A 5 6.47 -4.74 -21.80
N VAL A 6 5.39 -4.70 -22.59
CA VAL A 6 4.11 -5.29 -22.21
C VAL A 6 3.72 -6.35 -23.23
N ALA A 7 3.57 -7.59 -22.77
CA ALA A 7 3.21 -8.71 -23.62
C ALA A 7 1.69 -8.83 -23.78
N LEU A 8 1.24 -9.13 -25.00
CA LEU A 8 -0.16 -9.31 -25.36
C LEU A 8 -0.42 -10.78 -25.74
N SER A 9 -1.63 -11.25 -25.46
CA SER A 9 -2.23 -12.43 -26.09
C SER A 9 -3.55 -12.04 -26.77
N GLU A 10 -4.20 -12.98 -27.46
CA GLU A 10 -5.45 -12.75 -28.17
C GLU A 10 -6.56 -12.15 -27.26
N ASP A 11 -6.56 -12.53 -25.99
CA ASP A 11 -7.61 -12.15 -25.04
C ASP A 11 -7.27 -10.95 -24.14
N GLY A 12 -6.04 -10.43 -24.18
CA GLY A 12 -5.62 -9.39 -23.24
C GLY A 12 -4.13 -9.23 -23.04
N VAL A 13 -3.80 -8.34 -22.12
CA VAL A 13 -2.45 -8.13 -21.62
C VAL A 13 -2.08 -9.30 -20.71
N LEU A 14 -0.91 -9.87 -20.94
CA LEU A 14 -0.33 -10.89 -20.07
C LEU A 14 0.25 -10.25 -18.80
N PRO A 15 0.19 -10.93 -17.64
CA PRO A 15 0.86 -10.47 -16.43
C PRO A 15 2.33 -10.16 -16.68
N GLY A 16 2.85 -9.12 -16.04
CA GLY A 16 4.21 -8.68 -16.25
C GLY A 16 4.64 -7.62 -15.25
N GLU A 17 5.88 -7.19 -15.41
CA GLU A 17 6.50 -6.19 -14.57
C GLU A 17 7.58 -5.43 -15.32
N GLY A 18 7.97 -4.28 -14.78
CA GLY A 18 9.06 -3.48 -15.33
C GLY A 18 9.52 -2.41 -14.37
N TYR A 19 10.67 -1.83 -14.68
CA TYR A 19 11.29 -0.76 -13.91
C TYR A 19 11.40 0.50 -14.76
N LEU A 20 11.15 1.65 -14.15
CA LEU A 20 11.37 2.97 -14.75
C LEU A 20 12.51 3.65 -14.01
N GLY A 21 13.61 3.91 -14.74
CA GLY A 21 14.79 4.60 -14.22
C GLY A 21 14.67 6.13 -14.16
N GLU A 22 13.61 6.72 -14.71
CA GLU A 22 13.36 8.15 -14.60
C GLU A 22 11.88 8.38 -14.34
N THR A 23 11.55 8.84 -13.13
CA THR A 23 10.18 9.20 -12.76
C THR A 23 10.16 10.65 -12.31
N PRO A 24 9.59 11.59 -13.10
CA PRO A 24 9.65 13.02 -12.79
C PRO A 24 9.19 13.39 -11.38
N VAL A 25 8.13 12.73 -10.89
CA VAL A 25 7.57 12.91 -9.54
C VAL A 25 8.60 12.54 -8.45
N LEU A 26 9.48 11.58 -8.72
CA LEU A 26 10.47 11.06 -7.77
C LEU A 26 11.87 11.65 -7.96
N ARG A 27 12.06 12.56 -8.92
CA ARG A 27 13.38 13.09 -9.32
C ARG A 27 14.19 13.66 -8.14
N ALA A 28 13.52 14.26 -7.16
CA ALA A 28 14.16 14.85 -6.00
C ALA A 28 14.55 13.83 -4.91
N HIS A 29 14.12 12.57 -5.02
CA HIS A 29 14.47 11.54 -4.04
C HIS A 29 15.93 11.12 -4.20
N VAL A 30 16.65 10.98 -3.09
CA VAL A 30 18.02 10.45 -3.06
C VAL A 30 17.99 8.93 -2.92
N GLY A 31 18.86 8.21 -3.64
CA GLY A 31 18.99 6.74 -3.56
C GLY A 31 19.38 6.10 -4.90
N THR A 32 19.47 4.78 -4.92
CA THR A 32 19.91 3.99 -6.09
C THR A 32 18.78 3.68 -7.06
N GLN A 33 18.96 4.04 -8.34
CA GLN A 33 18.05 3.71 -9.45
C GLN A 33 17.77 2.20 -9.53
N PRO A 34 16.59 1.77 -10.03
CA PRO A 34 15.53 2.55 -10.67
C PRO A 34 14.59 3.30 -9.70
N ASP A 35 13.89 4.32 -10.19
CA ASP A 35 12.97 5.16 -9.39
C ASP A 35 11.65 4.46 -9.05
N LEU A 36 11.12 3.65 -9.97
CA LEU A 36 9.79 3.08 -9.85
C LEU A 36 9.74 1.67 -10.41
N PHE A 37 9.16 0.75 -9.65
CA PHE A 37 8.76 -0.57 -10.12
C PHE A 37 7.27 -0.61 -10.41
N LEU A 38 6.90 -1.30 -11.49
CA LEU A 38 5.52 -1.54 -11.89
C LEU A 38 5.29 -3.04 -12.05
N ARG A 39 4.10 -3.51 -11.66
CA ARG A 39 3.64 -4.87 -11.91
C ARG A 39 2.16 -4.86 -12.25
N TRP A 40 1.74 -5.70 -13.18
CA TRP A 40 0.34 -5.83 -13.58
C TRP A 40 -0.06 -7.30 -13.69
N ASN A 41 -1.34 -7.57 -13.46
CA ASN A 41 -1.93 -8.88 -13.72
C ASN A 41 -2.49 -8.96 -15.15
N ARG A 42 -3.28 -10.01 -15.42
CA ARG A 42 -3.98 -10.14 -16.70
C ARG A 42 -5.01 -9.02 -16.83
N ILE A 43 -4.96 -8.27 -17.93
CA ILE A 43 -5.88 -7.16 -18.21
C ILE A 43 -6.61 -7.45 -19.53
N PRO A 44 -7.94 -7.66 -19.53
CA PRO A 44 -8.71 -7.83 -20.76
C PRO A 44 -8.62 -6.61 -21.67
N LEU A 45 -8.61 -6.79 -23.00
CA LEU A 45 -8.58 -5.67 -23.96
C LEU A 45 -9.80 -4.73 -23.84
N SER A 46 -10.91 -5.23 -23.30
CA SER A 46 -12.13 -4.45 -23.04
C SER A 46 -12.04 -3.57 -21.79
N ALA A 47 -11.02 -3.74 -20.95
CA ALA A 47 -10.86 -2.95 -19.74
C ALA A 47 -10.68 -1.46 -20.07
N LYS A 48 -11.40 -0.61 -19.36
CA LYS A 48 -11.29 0.87 -19.47
C LYS A 48 -10.79 1.52 -18.19
N ALA A 49 -10.67 0.74 -17.11
CA ALA A 49 -10.19 1.20 -15.82
C ALA A 49 -9.33 0.14 -15.14
N LEU A 50 -8.42 0.59 -14.28
CA LEU A 50 -7.52 -0.24 -13.48
C LEU A 50 -7.69 0.09 -11.99
N ASP A 51 -7.61 -0.93 -11.14
CA ASP A 51 -7.24 -0.70 -9.75
C ASP A 51 -5.74 -0.34 -9.71
N VAL A 52 -5.35 0.65 -8.91
CA VAL A 52 -3.96 1.05 -8.73
C VAL A 52 -3.55 0.79 -7.29
N VAL A 53 -2.46 0.07 -7.11
CA VAL A 53 -1.84 -0.18 -5.79
C VAL A 53 -0.56 0.61 -5.70
N VAL A 54 -0.36 1.40 -4.64
CA VAL A 54 0.96 1.98 -4.33
C VAL A 54 1.46 1.36 -3.03
N HIS A 55 2.67 0.79 -3.04
CA HIS A 55 3.30 0.24 -1.84
C HIS A 55 4.51 1.07 -1.40
N LEU A 56 4.43 1.65 -0.21
CA LEU A 56 5.54 2.37 0.41
C LEU A 56 6.36 1.41 1.27
N HIS A 57 7.59 1.13 0.84
CA HIS A 57 8.49 0.29 1.62
C HIS A 57 9.08 1.04 2.82
N GLY A 58 9.61 0.27 3.77
CA GLY A 58 10.32 0.83 4.92
C GLY A 58 11.85 0.77 4.79
N PHE A 59 12.50 0.80 5.95
CA PHE A 59 13.95 0.94 6.09
C PHE A 59 14.75 -0.16 5.38
N SER A 60 15.98 0.15 4.95
CA SER A 60 16.92 -0.84 4.40
C SER A 60 18.27 -0.77 5.08
N GLN A 61 18.81 -1.93 5.45
CA GLN A 61 20.16 -2.05 5.97
C GLN A 61 21.23 -1.73 4.92
N GLN A 62 20.86 -1.70 3.63
CA GLN A 62 21.73 -1.28 2.53
C GLN A 62 21.82 0.25 2.42
N GLY A 63 21.10 1.00 3.25
CA GLY A 63 21.12 2.47 3.25
C GLY A 63 20.78 3.04 1.88
N GLY A 64 21.51 4.07 1.44
CA GLY A 64 21.29 4.73 0.14
C GLY A 64 21.56 3.85 -1.08
N GLU A 65 22.30 2.75 -0.89
CA GLU A 65 22.65 1.79 -1.95
C GLU A 65 21.59 0.71 -2.17
N MET A 66 20.44 0.79 -1.49
CA MET A 66 19.38 -0.21 -1.58
C MET A 66 18.89 -0.36 -3.03
N PRO A 67 19.01 -1.55 -3.63
CA PRO A 67 18.44 -1.82 -4.94
C PRO A 67 16.93 -2.01 -4.80
N LEU A 68 16.13 -1.33 -5.63
CA LEU A 68 14.66 -1.36 -5.53
C LEU A 68 14.09 -2.79 -5.56
N ALA A 69 14.73 -3.70 -6.29
CA ALA A 69 14.37 -5.12 -6.35
C ALA A 69 14.31 -5.79 -4.96
N GLU A 70 15.16 -5.40 -4.00
CA GLU A 70 15.11 -5.88 -2.61
C GLU A 70 13.74 -5.60 -1.97
N LYS A 71 13.16 -4.44 -2.28
CA LYS A 71 11.85 -4.05 -1.75
C LYS A 71 10.71 -4.70 -2.50
N VAL A 72 10.86 -4.92 -3.80
CA VAL A 72 9.89 -5.69 -4.60
C VAL A 72 9.67 -7.07 -3.98
N GLU A 73 10.72 -7.81 -3.67
CA GLU A 73 10.64 -9.16 -3.08
C GLU A 73 9.91 -9.19 -1.72
N ARG A 74 10.03 -8.11 -0.94
CA ARG A 74 9.47 -8.03 0.43
C ARG A 74 8.09 -7.38 0.49
N SER A 75 7.71 -6.63 -0.54
CA SER A 75 6.47 -5.85 -0.58
C SER A 75 5.19 -6.69 -0.55
N GLY A 76 5.27 -7.93 -1.04
CA GLY A 76 4.09 -8.77 -1.25
C GLY A 76 3.18 -8.26 -2.37
N LEU A 77 3.69 -7.45 -3.30
CA LEU A 77 2.98 -7.04 -4.52
C LEU A 77 2.80 -8.20 -5.50
N ASP A 78 2.32 -9.36 -5.06
CA ASP A 78 1.96 -10.46 -5.94
C ASP A 78 0.49 -10.32 -6.36
N LEU A 79 0.26 -10.23 -7.67
CA LEU A 79 -1.06 -10.05 -8.26
C LEU A 79 -1.62 -11.33 -8.89
N SER A 80 -0.96 -12.48 -8.71
CA SER A 80 -1.37 -13.76 -9.32
C SER A 80 -2.77 -14.22 -8.88
N GLY A 81 -3.17 -13.96 -7.63
CA GLY A 81 -4.52 -14.21 -7.11
C GLY A 81 -5.54 -13.11 -7.46
N ARG A 82 -5.09 -11.97 -8.00
CA ARG A 82 -5.94 -10.82 -8.31
C ARG A 82 -6.62 -11.03 -9.66
N VAL A 83 -7.95 -11.02 -9.67
CA VAL A 83 -8.76 -11.13 -10.90
C VAL A 83 -9.12 -9.78 -11.54
N ARG A 84 -9.16 -8.70 -10.76
CA ARG A 84 -9.49 -7.36 -11.28
C ARG A 84 -8.27 -6.75 -11.97
N PRO A 85 -8.42 -6.09 -13.14
CA PRO A 85 -7.33 -5.37 -13.80
C PRO A 85 -6.62 -4.43 -12.82
N THR A 86 -5.33 -4.68 -12.55
CA THR A 86 -4.60 -3.99 -11.49
C THR A 86 -3.20 -3.61 -11.94
N LEU A 87 -2.79 -2.38 -11.65
CA LEU A 87 -1.43 -1.89 -11.79
C LEU A 87 -0.87 -1.57 -10.40
N ALA A 88 0.19 -2.28 -9.99
CA ALA A 88 0.92 -2.02 -8.76
C ALA A 88 2.17 -1.18 -9.02
N LEU A 89 2.42 -0.24 -8.12
CA LEU A 89 3.52 0.72 -8.15
C LEU A 89 4.31 0.63 -6.84
N LEU A 90 5.63 0.56 -6.93
CA LEU A 90 6.54 0.62 -5.78
C LEU A 90 7.61 1.67 -6.04
N PRO A 91 7.48 2.89 -5.47
CA PRO A 91 8.48 3.94 -5.60
C PRO A 91 9.71 3.64 -4.74
N ARG A 92 10.89 4.08 -5.20
CA ARG A 92 12.19 3.91 -4.54
C ARG A 92 12.33 4.53 -3.14
N GLY A 93 11.49 5.51 -2.84
CA GLY A 93 11.63 6.31 -1.63
C GLY A 93 12.86 7.21 -1.65
N ASN A 94 12.86 8.17 -0.73
CA ASN A 94 13.94 9.11 -0.51
C ASN A 94 14.78 8.64 0.67
N TRP A 95 16.02 8.25 0.41
CA TRP A 95 16.97 7.94 1.47
C TRP A 95 17.37 9.22 2.19
N ILE A 96 17.25 9.22 3.52
CA ILE A 96 17.60 10.39 4.34
C ILE A 96 18.95 10.18 5.02
N ARG A 97 19.10 9.08 5.79
CA ARG A 97 20.32 8.73 6.53
C ARG A 97 20.24 7.30 7.06
N HIS A 98 21.40 6.70 7.31
CA HIS A 98 21.50 5.32 7.82
C HIS A 98 20.61 4.39 6.99
N TYR A 99 19.59 3.79 7.62
CA TYR A 99 18.61 2.89 7.02
C TYR A 99 17.26 3.55 6.74
N TYR A 100 17.09 4.84 7.01
CA TYR A 100 15.80 5.54 6.95
C TYR A 100 15.44 6.03 5.55
N TYR A 101 14.15 5.88 5.24
CA TYR A 101 13.52 6.31 4.00
C TYR A 101 12.23 7.06 4.32
N ASP A 102 11.93 8.10 3.54
CA ASP A 102 10.63 8.78 3.49
C ASP A 102 10.17 9.01 2.04
N PHE A 103 9.06 9.73 1.86
CA PHE A 103 8.43 9.93 0.55
C PHE A 103 7.95 11.38 0.34
N PRO A 104 8.83 12.39 0.49
CA PRO A 104 8.43 13.79 0.54
C PRO A 104 7.74 14.25 -0.75
N ALA A 105 8.22 13.78 -1.91
CA ALA A 105 7.61 14.11 -3.20
C ALA A 105 6.25 13.45 -3.45
N LEU A 106 5.77 12.56 -2.57
CA LEU A 106 4.42 11.98 -2.66
C LEU A 106 3.39 12.75 -1.81
N LEU A 107 3.85 13.71 -1.01
CA LEU A 107 2.98 14.63 -0.28
C LEU A 107 2.45 15.71 -1.23
N SER A 108 1.49 16.51 -0.76
CA SER A 108 0.96 17.67 -1.48
C SER A 108 0.50 17.36 -2.93
N GLY A 109 -0.25 16.27 -3.10
CA GLY A 109 -0.74 15.80 -4.40
C GLY A 109 0.26 14.98 -5.23
N GLY A 110 1.49 14.78 -4.75
CA GLY A 110 2.48 13.98 -5.45
C GLY A 110 2.10 12.50 -5.62
N ILE A 111 1.33 11.95 -4.68
CA ILE A 111 0.78 10.60 -4.83
C ILE A 111 -0.17 10.48 -6.02
N ASP A 112 -1.01 11.49 -6.24
CA ASP A 112 -1.95 11.52 -7.36
C ASP A 112 -1.17 11.57 -8.69
N GLN A 113 -0.13 12.41 -8.74
CA GLN A 113 0.77 12.51 -9.89
C GLN A 113 1.54 11.20 -10.14
N LEU A 114 1.97 10.48 -9.10
CA LEU A 114 2.63 9.18 -9.26
C LEU A 114 1.68 8.14 -9.86
N VAL A 115 0.44 8.09 -9.37
CA VAL A 115 -0.60 7.20 -9.89
C VAL A 115 -0.90 7.51 -11.37
N GLU A 116 -1.12 8.77 -11.70
CA GLU A 116 -1.36 9.23 -13.07
C GLU A 116 -0.17 8.91 -13.99
N TYR A 117 1.05 9.14 -13.51
CA TYR A 117 2.26 8.81 -14.24
C TYR A 117 2.36 7.32 -14.52
N GLY A 118 2.19 6.45 -13.51
CA GLY A 118 2.25 5.00 -13.68
C GLY A 118 1.23 4.48 -14.68
N VAL A 119 -0.02 4.94 -14.59
CA VAL A 119 -1.09 4.58 -15.54
C VAL A 119 -0.78 5.08 -16.95
N SER A 120 -0.26 6.30 -17.08
CA SER A 120 0.14 6.87 -18.38
C SER A 120 1.27 6.07 -19.03
N GLN A 121 2.31 5.72 -18.28
CA GLN A 121 3.42 4.91 -18.80
C GLN A 121 2.95 3.52 -19.24
N PHE A 122 2.08 2.88 -18.44
CA PHE A 122 1.51 1.59 -18.81
C PHE A 122 0.63 1.68 -20.07
N SER A 123 -0.22 2.71 -20.19
CA SER A 123 -1.08 2.93 -21.37
C SER A 123 -0.26 3.22 -22.62
N ARG A 124 0.82 3.99 -22.50
CA ARG A 124 1.76 4.28 -23.60
C ARG A 124 2.47 3.02 -24.08
N ALA A 125 2.89 2.14 -23.16
CA ALA A 125 3.52 0.87 -23.51
C ALA A 125 2.58 -0.07 -24.27
N LEU A 126 1.27 0.05 -24.02
CA LEU A 126 0.22 -0.68 -24.73
C LEU A 126 -0.24 -0.02 -26.03
N ALA A 127 0.25 1.19 -26.34
CA ALA A 127 -0.28 2.05 -27.40
C ALA A 127 -1.82 2.22 -27.31
N SER A 128 -2.36 2.34 -26.09
CA SER A 128 -3.79 2.48 -25.83
C SER A 128 -4.16 3.87 -25.33
N ASP A 129 -5.46 4.18 -25.34
CA ASP A 129 -6.01 5.28 -24.56
C ASP A 129 -5.67 5.10 -23.07
N ALA A 130 -5.62 6.22 -22.34
CA ALA A 130 -5.36 6.20 -20.92
C ALA A 130 -6.47 5.46 -20.16
N PHE A 131 -6.10 4.50 -19.32
CA PHE A 131 -7.04 3.86 -18.41
C PHE A 131 -7.52 4.86 -17.35
N ALA A 132 -8.80 4.79 -16.99
CA ALA A 132 -9.27 5.42 -15.76
C ALA A 132 -8.72 4.67 -14.53
N VAL A 133 -8.59 5.36 -13.41
CA VAL A 133 -8.35 4.69 -12.12
C VAL A 133 -9.71 4.34 -11.52
N ASP A 134 -9.98 3.05 -11.32
CA ASP A 134 -11.16 2.59 -10.59
C ASP A 134 -10.91 2.73 -9.08
N ARG A 135 -10.10 1.85 -8.47
CA ARG A 135 -9.73 1.93 -7.05
C ARG A 135 -8.29 2.38 -6.88
N PHE A 136 -8.04 3.16 -5.85
CA PHE A 136 -6.71 3.42 -5.32
C PHE A 136 -6.53 2.68 -3.99
N ILE A 137 -5.49 1.85 -3.93
CA ILE A 137 -5.09 1.06 -2.76
C ILE A 137 -3.73 1.57 -2.32
N LEU A 138 -3.63 2.02 -1.08
CA LEU A 138 -2.37 2.43 -0.47
C LEU A 138 -1.92 1.37 0.52
N ALA A 139 -0.72 0.84 0.33
CA ALA A 139 -0.10 -0.09 1.23
C ALA A 139 1.24 0.45 1.72
N ALA A 140 1.62 0.08 2.93
CA ALA A 140 2.89 0.48 3.51
C ALA A 140 3.43 -0.57 4.47
N HIS A 141 4.76 -0.67 4.55
CA HIS A 141 5.45 -1.55 5.48
C HIS A 141 6.50 -0.78 6.26
N SER A 142 6.64 -1.09 7.56
CA SER A 142 7.71 -0.56 8.42
C SER A 142 7.77 0.98 8.32
N GLY A 143 8.94 1.55 8.05
CA GLY A 143 9.14 3.00 7.90
C GLY A 143 8.21 3.72 6.91
N GLY A 144 7.57 3.00 5.97
CA GLY A 144 6.58 3.58 5.05
C GLY A 144 5.21 3.87 5.68
N GLY A 145 4.92 3.33 6.88
CA GLY A 145 3.60 3.42 7.50
C GLY A 145 3.17 4.86 7.84
N MET A 146 4.02 5.62 8.53
CA MET A 146 3.70 7.02 8.86
C MET A 146 3.65 7.93 7.61
N PRO A 147 4.55 7.80 6.62
CA PRO A 147 4.38 8.46 5.32
C PRO A 147 3.05 8.14 4.63
N ALA A 148 2.53 6.91 4.73
CA ALA A 148 1.21 6.60 4.18
C ALA A 148 0.08 7.37 4.87
N VAL A 149 0.17 7.58 6.18
CA VAL A 149 -0.79 8.44 6.92
C VAL A 149 -0.71 9.89 6.42
N ASP A 150 0.49 10.44 6.23
CA ASP A 150 0.66 11.80 5.70
C ASP A 150 0.13 11.94 4.28
N ILE A 151 0.33 10.91 3.45
CA ILE A 151 -0.22 10.85 2.08
C ILE A 151 -1.74 10.84 2.11
N VAL A 152 -2.37 10.07 3.01
CA VAL A 152 -3.84 10.07 3.15
C VAL A 152 -4.37 11.47 3.49
N ALA A 153 -3.65 12.25 4.31
CA ALA A 153 -4.03 13.62 4.63
C ALA A 153 -3.93 14.58 3.42
N ALA A 154 -2.98 14.33 2.51
CA ALA A 154 -2.63 15.24 1.43
C ALA A 154 -3.15 14.81 0.04
N ALA A 155 -3.72 13.62 -0.10
CA ALA A 155 -4.18 13.08 -1.37
C ALA A 155 -5.46 13.77 -1.84
N SER A 156 -5.49 14.18 -3.11
CA SER A 156 -6.72 14.67 -3.74
C SER A 156 -7.70 13.53 -3.97
N ARG A 157 -7.18 12.33 -4.28
CA ARG A 157 -7.93 11.07 -4.31
C ARG A 157 -7.51 10.20 -3.12
N PRO A 158 -8.26 10.22 -2.00
CA PRO A 158 -7.95 9.34 -0.88
C PRO A 158 -8.11 7.86 -1.28
N PRO A 159 -7.27 6.95 -0.75
CA PRO A 159 -7.37 5.53 -1.08
C PRO A 159 -8.70 4.94 -0.61
N GLU A 160 -9.25 4.00 -1.37
CA GLU A 160 -10.36 3.15 -0.96
C GLU A 160 -9.92 2.09 0.06
N GLU A 161 -8.69 1.61 -0.05
CA GLU A 161 -8.15 0.56 0.81
C GLU A 161 -6.79 1.01 1.35
N LEU A 162 -6.61 0.93 2.67
CA LEU A 162 -5.36 1.25 3.36
C LEU A 162 -4.83 0.03 4.11
N TYR A 163 -3.63 -0.42 3.75
CA TYR A 163 -2.95 -1.56 4.37
C TYR A 163 -1.64 -1.13 5.01
N VAL A 164 -1.51 -1.30 6.33
CA VAL A 164 -0.29 -0.96 7.06
C VAL A 164 0.26 -2.20 7.74
N PHE A 165 1.48 -2.57 7.35
CA PHE A 165 2.19 -3.72 7.88
C PHE A 165 3.28 -3.23 8.85
N ASP A 166 3.02 -3.35 10.15
CA ASP A 166 3.92 -3.01 11.26
C ASP A 166 4.70 -1.71 11.05
N GLY A 167 3.97 -0.63 10.72
CA GLY A 167 4.55 0.65 10.32
C GLY A 167 4.06 1.86 11.10
N LEU A 168 3.14 1.66 12.06
CA LEU A 168 2.60 2.73 12.90
C LEU A 168 3.47 2.94 14.13
N TYR A 169 4.72 3.37 13.93
CA TYR A 169 5.67 3.64 15.01
C TYR A 169 5.25 4.81 15.91
N GLY A 170 4.24 5.58 15.49
CA GLY A 170 3.96 6.89 16.05
C GLY A 170 5.04 7.90 15.67
N ARG A 171 4.83 9.14 16.09
CA ARG A 171 5.85 10.19 16.00
C ARG A 171 6.70 10.18 17.25
N ASP A 172 7.92 10.68 17.13
CA ASP A 172 8.81 10.84 18.28
C ASP A 172 8.11 11.74 19.33
N PRO A 173 7.80 11.24 20.54
CA PRO A 173 7.18 12.04 21.59
C PRO A 173 8.01 13.27 21.97
N ALA A 174 9.34 13.22 21.81
CA ALA A 174 10.21 14.37 22.06
C ALA A 174 9.99 15.50 21.04
N SER A 175 9.45 15.17 19.86
CA SER A 175 9.08 16.12 18.80
C SER A 175 7.63 16.61 18.88
N GLY A 176 6.82 16.09 19.82
CA GLY A 176 5.41 16.46 20.01
C GLY A 176 4.50 15.29 20.33
N ASP A 177 3.29 15.29 19.77
CA ASP A 177 2.30 14.24 19.98
C ASP A 177 2.68 12.94 19.23
N SER A 178 2.94 11.87 19.99
CA SER A 178 3.29 10.57 19.43
C SER A 178 2.13 9.89 18.68
N MET A 179 0.90 10.31 18.96
CA MET A 179 -0.31 9.84 18.27
C MET A 179 -0.72 10.73 17.10
N ARG A 180 0.08 11.75 16.76
CA ARG A 180 -0.16 12.58 15.58
C ARG A 180 -0.30 11.72 14.33
N GLY A 181 -1.41 11.92 13.63
CA GLY A 181 -1.85 11.12 12.48
C GLY A 181 -3.06 10.22 12.80
N LEU A 182 -3.38 9.99 14.08
CA LEU A 182 -4.59 9.25 14.45
C LEU A 182 -5.85 10.00 14.02
N GLU A 183 -5.85 11.33 14.09
CA GLU A 183 -6.89 12.23 13.60
C GLU A 183 -7.09 12.12 12.09
N VAL A 184 -6.00 11.93 11.33
CA VAL A 184 -6.05 11.71 9.88
C VAL A 184 -6.73 10.39 9.59
N ILE A 185 -6.34 9.32 10.28
CA ILE A 185 -6.95 7.99 10.14
C ILE A 185 -8.43 8.06 10.54
N ASP A 186 -8.80 8.79 11.61
CA ASP A 186 -10.20 8.91 12.05
C ASP A 186 -11.08 9.63 11.02
N SER A 187 -10.57 10.72 10.47
CA SER A 187 -11.28 11.50 9.45
C SER A 187 -11.47 10.66 8.19
N TRP A 188 -10.39 10.05 7.68
CA TRP A 188 -10.45 9.19 6.50
C TRP A 188 -11.36 7.98 6.72
N LEU A 189 -11.28 7.31 7.87
CA LEU A 189 -12.13 6.16 8.18
C LEU A 189 -13.61 6.56 8.24
N GLY A 190 -13.92 7.69 8.89
CA GLY A 190 -15.28 8.21 8.94
C GLY A 190 -15.86 8.44 7.55
N ASP A 191 -15.09 9.06 6.66
CA ASP A 191 -15.47 9.31 5.27
C ASP A 191 -15.62 8.02 4.47
N ARG A 192 -14.72 7.06 4.72
CA ARG A 192 -14.70 5.76 4.05
C ARG A 192 -15.95 4.95 4.39
N LEU A 193 -16.31 4.89 5.67
CA LEU A 193 -17.47 4.15 6.16
C LEU A 193 -18.80 4.73 5.68
N ARG A 194 -18.89 6.05 5.43
CA ARG A 194 -20.10 6.69 4.86
C ARG A 194 -20.39 6.26 3.42
N ARG A 195 -19.39 5.76 2.71
CA ARG A 195 -19.52 5.27 1.32
C ARG A 195 -19.85 3.77 1.24
N GLU A 196 -20.02 3.11 2.38
CA GLU A 196 -20.45 1.71 2.44
C GLU A 196 -21.99 1.63 2.46
N PRO A 197 -22.61 0.65 1.77
CA PRO A 197 -21.98 -0.45 1.01
C PRO A 197 -21.68 -0.13 -0.47
N GLU A 198 -22.06 1.04 -0.99
CA GLU A 198 -22.03 1.38 -2.42
C GLU A 198 -20.61 1.30 -3.00
N ARG A 199 -19.61 1.70 -2.21
CA ARG A 199 -18.20 1.63 -2.56
C ARG A 199 -17.39 1.03 -1.42
N LYS A 200 -17.25 -0.30 -1.50
CA LYS A 200 -16.44 -1.12 -0.58
C LYS A 200 -15.00 -0.59 -0.48
N GLY A 201 -14.51 -0.40 0.74
CA GLY A 201 -13.12 -0.13 1.10
C GLY A 201 -12.58 -1.05 2.19
N ALA A 202 -11.40 -0.73 2.74
CA ALA A 202 -10.79 -1.51 3.82
C ALA A 202 -9.73 -0.71 4.59
N LEU A 203 -9.56 -1.03 5.88
CA LEU A 203 -8.43 -0.63 6.69
C LEU A 203 -7.88 -1.86 7.41
N ARG A 204 -6.69 -2.30 7.01
CA ARG A 204 -6.01 -3.44 7.65
C ARG A 204 -4.68 -2.97 8.23
N VAL A 205 -4.55 -3.11 9.55
CA VAL A 205 -3.27 -2.91 10.24
C VAL A 205 -2.84 -4.24 10.83
N ILE A 206 -1.71 -4.75 10.36
CA ILE A 206 -1.14 -6.03 10.83
C ILE A 206 0.21 -5.71 11.45
N TYR A 207 0.36 -5.90 12.75
CA TYR A 207 1.46 -5.28 13.50
C TYR A 207 2.14 -6.23 14.50
N ILE A 208 3.34 -5.87 14.94
CA ILE A 208 4.03 -6.55 16.04
C ILE A 208 3.84 -5.72 17.31
N GLU A 209 3.29 -6.38 18.34
CA GLU A 209 2.92 -5.76 19.61
C GLU A 209 4.09 -5.01 20.28
N GLN A 210 5.28 -5.60 20.24
CA GLN A 210 6.48 -5.02 20.83
C GLN A 210 7.11 -3.89 20.00
N GLN A 211 6.65 -3.64 18.78
CA GLN A 211 7.20 -2.62 17.88
C GLN A 211 6.26 -1.43 17.72
N THR A 212 5.11 -1.63 17.07
CA THR A 212 4.18 -0.56 16.70
C THR A 212 2.84 -0.66 17.45
N GLY A 213 2.82 -1.40 18.56
CA GLY A 213 1.59 -1.74 19.28
C GLY A 213 0.82 -0.57 19.88
N PRO A 214 1.45 0.40 20.56
CA PRO A 214 0.71 1.51 21.16
C PRO A 214 -0.18 2.27 20.17
N PHE A 215 0.35 2.64 19.00
CA PHE A 215 -0.41 3.35 17.97
C PHE A 215 -1.43 2.41 17.30
N SER A 216 -1.02 1.18 16.96
CA SER A 216 -1.90 0.21 16.30
C SER A 216 -3.15 -0.11 17.13
N ARG A 217 -3.01 -0.26 18.46
CA ARG A 217 -4.17 -0.45 19.35
C ARG A 217 -5.09 0.77 19.36
N LYS A 218 -4.56 1.99 19.31
CA LYS A 218 -5.38 3.21 19.24
C LYS A 218 -6.18 3.28 17.94
N VAL A 219 -5.62 2.82 16.83
CA VAL A 219 -6.37 2.63 15.57
C VAL A 219 -7.45 1.55 15.75
N GLY A 220 -7.16 0.44 16.43
CA GLY A 220 -8.14 -0.61 16.75
C GLY A 220 -9.32 -0.10 17.58
N GLU A 221 -9.05 0.66 18.64
CA GLU A 221 -10.08 1.32 19.47
C GLU A 221 -10.93 2.28 18.62
N LEU A 222 -10.31 3.04 17.73
CA LEU A 222 -10.98 3.96 16.83
C LEU A 222 -11.92 3.23 15.87
N ILE A 223 -11.45 2.16 15.23
CA ILE A 223 -12.28 1.31 14.37
C ILE A 223 -13.47 0.77 15.15
N ALA A 224 -13.23 0.20 16.33
CA ALA A 224 -14.29 -0.36 17.16
C ALA A 224 -15.35 0.69 17.53
N ARG A 225 -14.95 1.91 17.91
CA ARG A 225 -15.88 3.02 18.19
C ARG A 225 -16.72 3.39 16.96
N ARG A 226 -16.12 3.51 15.78
CA ARG A 226 -16.84 3.84 14.54
C ARG A 226 -17.81 2.73 14.13
N LEU A 227 -17.39 1.47 14.23
CA LEU A 227 -18.26 0.34 13.91
C LEU A 227 -19.43 0.19 14.90
N ALA A 228 -19.22 0.42 16.20
CA ALA A 228 -20.29 0.40 17.19
C ALA A 228 -21.42 1.40 16.86
N SER A 229 -21.09 2.53 16.23
CA SER A 229 -22.08 3.53 15.80
C SER A 229 -22.90 3.13 14.57
N ALA A 230 -22.49 2.08 13.84
CA ALA A 230 -23.12 1.65 12.59
C ALA A 230 -24.23 0.59 12.76
N GLY A 231 -24.45 0.10 13.98
CA GLY A 231 -25.40 -0.97 14.31
C GLY A 231 -24.83 -2.39 14.12
N PRO A 232 -25.32 -3.42 14.86
CA PRO A 232 -24.64 -4.72 14.99
C PRO A 232 -24.38 -5.46 13.67
N ALA A 233 -25.39 -5.60 12.81
CA ALA A 233 -25.26 -6.37 11.55
C ALA A 233 -24.28 -5.71 10.56
N ARG A 234 -24.30 -4.38 10.48
CA ARG A 234 -23.37 -3.62 9.65
C ARG A 234 -21.96 -3.66 10.24
N ALA A 235 -21.83 -3.55 11.55
CA ALA A 235 -20.55 -3.67 12.26
C ALA A 235 -19.89 -5.03 12.00
N GLU A 236 -20.63 -6.13 12.11
CA GLU A 236 -20.13 -7.49 11.84
C GLU A 236 -19.62 -7.65 10.40
N SER A 237 -20.39 -7.16 9.43
CA SER A 237 -19.99 -7.20 8.01
C SER A 237 -18.70 -6.39 7.75
N LEU A 238 -18.54 -5.24 8.41
CA LEU A 238 -17.40 -4.34 8.21
C LEU A 238 -16.16 -4.76 9.02
N ALA A 239 -16.32 -5.38 10.18
CA ALA A 239 -15.21 -5.79 11.06
C ALA A 239 -14.22 -6.74 10.36
N ARG A 240 -14.63 -7.41 9.27
CA ARG A 240 -13.71 -8.22 8.47
C ARG A 240 -12.74 -7.41 7.61
N ARG A 241 -13.14 -6.23 7.15
CA ARG A 241 -12.34 -5.35 6.27
C ARG A 241 -11.69 -4.18 7.01
N TYR A 242 -12.25 -3.81 8.15
CA TYR A 242 -11.78 -2.72 9.00
C TYR A 242 -11.36 -3.31 10.34
N ARG A 243 -10.07 -3.63 10.50
CA ARG A 243 -9.55 -4.20 11.74
C ARG A 243 -8.04 -4.02 11.89
N VAL A 244 -7.61 -4.15 13.14
CA VAL A 244 -6.21 -4.24 13.55
C VAL A 244 -5.97 -5.64 14.12
N GLU A 245 -4.87 -6.28 13.74
CA GLU A 245 -4.53 -7.64 14.14
C GLU A 245 -3.02 -7.80 14.41
N ILE A 246 -2.67 -8.64 15.39
CA ILE A 246 -1.28 -8.95 15.71
C ILE A 246 -0.75 -9.97 14.70
N SER A 247 0.41 -9.68 14.11
CA SER A 247 1.09 -10.57 13.17
C SER A 247 1.54 -11.87 13.84
N GLY A 248 1.35 -13.00 13.15
CA GLY A 248 1.95 -14.29 13.49
C GLY A 248 3.34 -14.52 12.90
N VAL A 249 3.81 -13.64 12.02
CA VAL A 249 5.11 -13.74 11.34
C VAL A 249 6.03 -12.58 11.72
N GLN A 250 7.34 -12.76 11.50
CA GLN A 250 8.34 -11.74 11.79
C GLN A 250 8.17 -10.48 10.93
N HIS A 251 8.67 -9.34 11.43
CA HIS A 251 8.52 -8.00 10.85
C HIS A 251 8.74 -7.96 9.33
N SER A 252 9.83 -8.55 8.86
CA SER A 252 10.24 -8.53 7.45
C SER A 252 9.37 -9.37 6.50
N GLN A 253 8.50 -10.23 7.04
CA GLN A 253 7.67 -11.15 6.27
C GLN A 253 6.20 -10.70 6.19
N ILE A 254 5.77 -9.75 7.02
CA ILE A 254 4.35 -9.39 7.17
C ILE A 254 3.75 -8.99 5.83
N ALA A 255 4.34 -7.99 5.15
CA ALA A 255 3.84 -7.51 3.87
C ALA A 255 3.83 -8.63 2.81
N ARG A 256 4.95 -9.33 2.63
CA ARG A 256 5.07 -10.48 1.72
C ARG A 256 4.01 -11.56 1.96
N ARG A 257 3.70 -11.86 3.22
CA ARG A 257 2.71 -12.87 3.59
C ARG A 257 1.27 -12.40 3.38
N CYS A 258 0.97 -11.15 3.72
CA CYS A 258 -0.41 -10.68 3.86
C CYS A 258 -0.93 -9.97 2.61
N MET A 259 -0.09 -9.17 1.96
CA MET A 259 -0.50 -8.31 0.86
C MET A 259 -1.13 -9.08 -0.31
N PRO A 260 -0.62 -10.25 -0.77
CA PRO A 260 -1.24 -10.99 -1.87
C PRO A 260 -2.68 -11.44 -1.55
N GLU A 261 -2.92 -11.89 -0.31
CA GLU A 261 -4.24 -12.32 0.13
C GLU A 261 -5.19 -11.13 0.27
N LEU A 262 -4.73 -9.99 0.80
CA LEU A 262 -5.52 -8.76 0.90
C LEU A 262 -5.88 -8.16 -0.46
N LEU A 263 -4.95 -8.20 -1.42
CA LEU A 263 -5.22 -7.77 -2.80
C LEU A 263 -6.25 -8.68 -3.47
N THR A 264 -6.26 -9.97 -3.14
CA THR A 264 -7.28 -10.91 -3.63
C THR A 264 -8.64 -10.59 -2.98
N ALA A 265 -8.67 -10.49 -1.66
CA ALA A 265 -9.86 -10.22 -0.87
C ALA A 265 -9.52 -9.41 0.38
N SER A 266 -10.10 -8.21 0.50
CA SER A 266 -9.77 -7.29 1.60
C SER A 266 -10.26 -7.75 2.98
N ASP A 267 -11.13 -8.75 3.03
CA ASP A 267 -11.58 -9.46 4.23
C ASP A 267 -10.77 -10.72 4.56
N ALA A 268 -9.70 -11.04 3.80
CA ALA A 268 -8.88 -12.23 4.00
C ALA A 268 -8.44 -12.39 5.46
N GLU A 269 -8.61 -13.61 5.97
CA GLU A 269 -8.28 -14.03 7.33
C GLU A 269 -6.96 -14.78 7.36
N PHE A 270 -6.13 -14.48 8.36
CA PHE A 270 -4.82 -15.08 8.50
C PHE A 270 -4.80 -16.07 9.66
N ASN A 271 -4.50 -17.33 9.35
CA ASN A 271 -4.30 -18.34 10.38
C ASN A 271 -2.83 -18.33 10.85
N TRP A 272 -2.58 -17.59 11.92
CA TRP A 272 -1.25 -17.44 12.52
C TRP A 272 -0.75 -18.71 13.24
N LEU A 273 -1.66 -19.61 13.66
CA LEU A 273 -1.32 -20.82 14.41
C LEU A 273 -0.52 -21.82 13.56
N ALA A 274 -0.65 -21.78 12.22
CA ALA A 274 0.07 -22.66 11.30
C ALA A 274 1.55 -22.29 11.09
N THR A 275 2.02 -21.14 11.61
CA THR A 275 3.38 -20.63 11.37
C THR A 275 4.36 -20.81 12.54
N ARG A 276 3.93 -21.43 13.65
CA ARG A 276 4.85 -21.88 14.71
C ARG A 276 5.53 -23.19 14.29
N ALA A 277 6.45 -23.13 13.33
CA ALA A 277 7.43 -24.19 13.19
C ALA A 277 8.29 -24.22 14.47
N PRO A 278 8.54 -25.39 15.10
CA PRO A 278 9.41 -25.47 16.26
C PRO A 278 10.81 -25.04 15.86
N CYS A 279 11.44 -24.18 16.68
CA CYS A 279 12.85 -23.88 16.58
C CYS A 279 13.63 -25.21 16.61
N ARG A 280 14.39 -25.49 15.55
CA ARG A 280 15.48 -26.47 15.57
C ARG A 280 16.78 -25.73 15.81
#